data_AF-A0A815VN15-F1
#
_entry.id   AF-A0A815VN15-F1
#
_cell.length_a   1.000
_cell.length_b   1.000
_cell.length_c   1.000
_cell.angle_alpha   90.00
_cell.angle_beta   90.00
_cell.angle_gamma   90.00
#
_symmetry.space_group_name_H-M   'P 1'
#
loop_
_entity.id
_entity.type
_entity.pdbx_description
1 polymer ?
#
loop_
_entity_poly.entity_id
_entity_poly.type
_entity_poly.pdbx_seq_one_letter_code
_entity_poly.pdbx_strand_id
1 'polypeptide(L)'
;MSTDAFKFRCILIRIQESLSDTDRQKLHFLLGEDIPGQLREKESLSTSISAFQKLLQTLKISEKDCTYLINALEEIQRHDCAQRLKDYQNLIEKNIVLTQRENSIIQTNEVSTLLYELNMDNTADVMDQSITDEV
;
A
#
# COMPACT_ATOMS: atom_id res chain seq x y z
N MET A 1 13.41 3.23 5.02
CA MET A 1 11.97 3.53 4.93
C MET A 1 11.42 2.82 3.71
N SER A 2 10.25 2.20 3.77
CA SER A 2 9.61 1.63 2.59
C SER A 2 9.29 2.76 1.60
N THR A 3 9.41 2.47 0.30
CA THR A 3 9.09 3.42 -0.77
C THR A 3 7.67 3.98 -0.64
N ASP A 4 6.75 3.16 -0.12
CA ASP A 4 5.34 3.53 0.06
C ASP A 4 5.15 4.53 1.19
N ALA A 5 5.85 4.37 2.32
CA ALA A 5 5.79 5.32 3.42
C ALA A 5 6.31 6.71 3.03
N PHE A 6 7.31 6.78 2.15
CA PHE A 6 7.78 8.06 1.61
C PHE A 6 6.73 8.71 0.69
N LYS A 7 6.18 7.95 -0.26
CA LYS A 7 5.12 8.43 -1.15
C LYS A 7 3.89 8.92 -0.38
N PHE A 8 3.49 8.20 0.67
CA PHE A 8 2.37 8.60 1.51
C PHE A 8 2.62 9.96 2.17
N ARG A 9 3.81 10.16 2.75
CA ARG A 9 4.17 11.45 3.36
C ARG A 9 4.17 12.59 2.35
N CYS A 10 4.65 12.36 1.12
CA CYS A 10 4.57 13.37 0.06
C CYS A 10 3.13 13.74 -0.28
N ILE A 11 2.20 12.78 -0.26
CA ILE A 11 0.78 13.05 -0.49
C ILE A 11 0.19 13.88 0.64
N LEU A 12 0.50 13.54 1.90
CA LEU A 12 0.04 14.32 3.06
C LEU A 12 0.53 15.77 3.01
N ILE A 13 1.79 16.00 2.61
CA ILE A 13 2.32 17.36 2.42
C ILE A 13 1.55 18.09 1.32
N ARG A 14 1.34 17.47 0.15
CA ARG A 14 0.59 18.09 -0.96
C ARG A 14 -0.86 18.41 -0.59
N ILE A 15 -1.52 17.53 0.17
CA ILE A 15 -2.87 17.79 0.68
C ILE A 15 -2.84 19.02 1.56
N GLN A 16 -1.93 19.05 2.54
CA GLN A 16 -1.79 20.18 3.44
C GLN A 16 -1.57 21.50 2.68
N GLU A 17 -0.68 21.52 1.69
CA GLU A 17 -0.39 22.70 0.86
C GLU A 17 -1.62 23.19 0.08
N SER A 18 -2.52 22.28 -0.29
CA SER A 18 -3.76 22.59 -1.02
C SER A 18 -4.93 23.06 -0.15
N LEU A 19 -4.84 22.89 1.17
CA LEU A 19 -5.84 23.36 2.12
C LEU A 19 -5.64 24.85 2.38
N SER A 20 -6.73 25.62 2.29
CA SER A 20 -6.78 26.99 2.78
C SER A 20 -6.66 27.03 4.31
N ASP A 21 -6.34 28.18 4.89
CA ASP A 21 -6.24 28.29 6.35
C ASP A 21 -7.58 27.95 7.04
N THR A 22 -8.70 28.39 6.45
CA THR A 22 -10.06 27.99 6.88
C THR A 22 -10.28 26.48 6.83
N ASP A 23 -9.83 25.80 5.78
CA ASP A 23 -9.97 24.34 5.66
C ASP A 23 -9.08 23.61 6.68
N ARG A 24 -7.87 24.12 6.94
CA ARG A 24 -6.98 23.58 7.97
C ARG A 24 -7.59 23.72 9.36
N GLN A 25 -8.20 24.87 9.66
CA GLN A 25 -8.88 25.09 10.93
C GLN A 25 -10.05 24.11 11.11
N LYS A 26 -10.90 23.94 10.09
CA LYS A 26 -11.98 22.95 10.10
C LYS A 26 -11.46 21.54 10.28
N LEU A 27 -10.39 21.19 9.57
CA LEU A 27 -9.76 19.87 9.69
C LEU A 27 -9.23 19.65 11.12
N HIS A 28 -8.49 20.61 11.67
CA HIS A 28 -7.98 20.52 13.04
C HIS A 28 -9.10 20.39 14.07
N PHE A 29 -10.23 21.07 13.84
CA PHE A 29 -11.42 20.94 14.66
C PHE A 29 -12.02 19.53 14.58
N LEU A 30 -12.20 18.97 13.38
CA LEU A 30 -12.70 17.60 13.19
C LEU A 30 -11.79 16.53 13.76
N LEU A 31 -10.47 16.70 13.62
CA LEU A 31 -9.49 15.81 14.24
C LEU A 31 -9.61 15.80 15.76
N GLY A 32 -10.12 16.89 16.35
CA GLY A 32 -10.58 16.93 17.73
C GLY A 32 -9.56 16.35 18.71
N GLU A 33 -10.00 15.40 19.52
CA GLU A 33 -9.19 14.78 20.57
C GLU A 33 -8.02 13.92 20.08
N ASP A 34 -8.03 13.53 18.81
CA ASP A 34 -6.95 12.74 18.22
C ASP A 34 -5.66 13.54 18.01
N ILE A 35 -5.72 14.87 18.14
CA ILE A 35 -4.57 15.77 18.13
C ILE A 35 -4.46 16.63 19.41
N PRO A 36 -3.23 16.95 19.88
CA PRO A 36 -3.02 17.84 21.00
C PRO A 36 -3.73 19.19 20.82
N GLY A 37 -4.33 19.72 21.90
CA GLY A 37 -5.05 21.01 21.85
C GLY A 37 -4.21 22.16 21.30
N GLN A 38 -2.91 22.16 21.59
CA GLN A 38 -1.93 23.14 21.07
C GLN A 38 -1.83 23.17 19.54
N LEU A 39 -2.16 22.05 18.87
CA LEU A 39 -2.22 21.98 17.40
C LEU A 39 -3.60 22.40 16.86
N ARG A 40 -4.65 22.38 17.68
CA ARG A 40 -6.00 22.78 17.25
C ARG A 40 -6.13 24.28 17.09
N GLU A 41 -5.50 25.03 17.99
CA GLU A 41 -5.61 26.49 18.06
C GLU A 41 -4.76 27.23 17.01
N LYS A 42 -3.88 26.52 16.29
CA LYS A 42 -2.97 27.12 15.30
C LYS A 42 -3.31 26.64 13.89
N GLU A 43 -3.60 27.59 13.02
CA GLU A 43 -3.93 27.37 11.60
C GLU A 43 -2.70 27.47 10.70
N SER A 44 -1.57 26.89 11.12
CA SER A 44 -0.32 26.95 10.36
C SER A 44 0.00 25.66 9.63
N LEU A 45 0.76 25.79 8.53
CA LEU A 45 1.25 24.67 7.74
C LEU A 45 2.03 23.64 8.58
N SER A 46 2.94 24.12 9.42
CA SER A 46 3.73 23.26 10.30
C SER A 46 2.86 22.55 11.35
N THR A 47 1.77 23.18 11.77
CA THR A 47 0.79 22.59 12.69
C THR A 47 0.04 21.44 12.05
N SER A 48 -0.44 21.60 10.80
CA SER A 48 -1.15 20.53 10.08
C SER A 48 -0.24 19.33 9.81
N ILE A 49 1.03 19.56 9.46
CA ILE A 49 2.02 18.47 9.32
C ILE A 49 2.21 17.73 10.65
N SER A 50 2.31 18.48 11.76
CA SER A 50 2.45 17.91 13.10
C SER A 50 1.21 17.10 13.50
N ALA A 51 0.02 17.55 13.11
CA ALA A 51 -1.24 16.83 13.30
C ALA A 51 -1.23 15.49 12.55
N PHE A 52 -0.86 15.48 11.26
CA PHE A 52 -0.75 14.23 10.49
C PHE A 52 0.31 13.28 11.06
N GLN A 53 1.45 13.81 11.49
CA GLN A 53 2.46 13.02 12.16
C GLN A 53 1.93 12.39 13.45
N LYS A 54 1.08 13.10 14.19
CA LYS A 54 0.46 12.55 15.39
C LYS A 54 -0.52 11.43 15.05
N LEU A 55 -1.36 11.61 14.03
CA LEU A 55 -2.29 10.58 13.57
C LEU A 55 -1.57 9.31 13.11
N LEU A 56 -0.42 9.46 12.45
CA LEU A 56 0.47 8.34 12.08
C LEU A 56 1.01 7.62 13.33
N GLN A 57 1.48 8.37 14.34
CA GLN A 57 2.02 7.80 15.58
C GLN A 57 0.95 7.06 16.40
N THR A 58 -0.30 7.53 16.35
CA THR A 58 -1.43 6.90 17.04
C THR A 58 -2.14 5.85 16.20
N LEU A 59 -1.60 5.51 15.01
CA LEU A 59 -2.17 4.54 14.08
C LEU A 59 -3.60 4.85 13.65
N LYS A 60 -4.01 6.12 13.72
CA LYS A 60 -5.31 6.59 13.20
C LYS A 60 -5.31 6.66 11.67
N ILE A 61 -4.13 6.85 11.10
CA ILE A 61 -3.88 6.74 9.66
C ILE A 61 -2.59 5.96 9.44
N SER A 62 -2.51 5.28 8.30
CA SER A 62 -1.31 4.61 7.81
C SER A 62 -1.26 4.67 6.28
N GLU A 63 -0.14 4.26 5.69
CA GLU A 63 -0.01 4.15 4.24
C GLU A 63 -1.00 3.15 3.63
N LYS A 64 -1.51 2.19 4.41
CA LYS A 64 -2.50 1.20 3.97
C LYS A 64 -3.93 1.62 4.26
N ASP A 65 -4.13 2.38 5.34
CA ASP A 65 -5.45 2.83 5.79
C ASP A 65 -5.49 4.34 5.99
N CYS A 66 -6.13 5.02 5.04
CA CYS A 66 -6.36 6.46 5.04
C CYS A 66 -7.82 6.82 5.32
N THR A 67 -8.68 5.83 5.63
CA THR A 67 -10.13 6.00 5.72
C THR A 67 -10.53 7.13 6.65
N TYR A 68 -9.89 7.21 7.82
CA TYR A 68 -10.15 8.25 8.81
C TYR A 68 -9.91 9.66 8.25
N LEU A 69 -8.79 9.88 7.57
CA LEU A 69 -8.46 11.19 7.00
C LEU A 69 -9.30 11.50 5.75
N ILE A 70 -9.65 10.49 4.96
CA ILE A 70 -10.58 10.64 3.83
C ILE A 70 -11.92 11.16 4.32
N ASN A 71 -12.50 10.52 5.34
CA ASN A 71 -13.79 10.92 5.90
C ASN A 71 -13.73 12.35 6.44
N ALA A 72 -12.68 12.70 7.18
CA ALA A 72 -12.50 14.06 7.69
C ALA A 72 -12.39 15.11 6.56
N LEU A 73 -11.70 14.78 5.45
CA LEU A 73 -11.60 15.66 4.28
C LEU A 73 -12.93 15.80 3.54
N GLU A 74 -13.73 14.74 3.47
CA GLU A 74 -15.08 14.79 2.90
C GLU A 74 -16.05 15.62 3.74
N GLU A 75 -15.96 15.54 5.07
CA GLU A 75 -16.77 16.34 5.99
C GLU A 75 -16.50 17.84 5.86
N ILE A 76 -15.25 18.26 5.61
CA ILE A 76 -14.92 19.66 5.32
C ILE A 76 -15.15 20.05 3.84
N GLN A 77 -15.77 19.17 3.05
CA GLN A 77 -16.07 19.35 1.61
C GLN A 77 -14.82 19.48 0.72
N ARG A 78 -13.67 18.98 1.16
CA ARG A 78 -12.43 18.90 0.37
C ARG A 78 -12.33 17.56 -0.35
N HIS A 79 -13.31 17.32 -1.22
CA HIS A 79 -13.40 16.11 -2.04
C HIS A 79 -12.19 15.92 -2.96
N ASP A 80 -11.54 16.99 -3.39
CA ASP A 80 -10.32 16.96 -4.18
C ASP A 80 -9.16 16.30 -3.42
N CYS A 81 -9.00 16.65 -2.14
CA CYS A 81 -7.98 16.07 -1.26
C CYS A 81 -8.33 14.63 -0.89
N ALA A 82 -9.60 14.37 -0.57
CA ALA A 82 -10.10 13.03 -0.27
C ALA A 82 -9.87 12.09 -1.47
N GLN A 83 -10.16 12.54 -2.69
CA GLN A 83 -9.97 11.76 -3.92
C GLN A 83 -8.49 11.40 -4.13
N ARG A 84 -7.56 12.32 -3.87
CA ARG A 84 -6.10 12.03 -3.97
C ARG A 84 -5.67 10.90 -3.04
N LEU A 85 -6.24 10.81 -1.84
CA LEU A 85 -5.97 9.69 -0.91
C LEU A 85 -6.59 8.39 -1.39
N LYS A 86 -7.83 8.44 -1.90
CA LYS A 86 -8.50 7.27 -2.49
C LYS A 86 -7.72 6.72 -3.69
N ASP A 87 -7.25 7.59 -4.57
CA ASP A 87 -6.45 7.22 -5.73
C ASP A 87 -5.13 6.54 -5.31
N TYR A 88 -4.52 7.03 -4.23
CA TYR A 88 -3.32 6.41 -3.65
C TYR A 88 -3.60 5.03 -3.05
N GLN A 89 -4.68 4.88 -2.27
CA GLN A 89 -5.08 3.57 -1.73
C GLN A 89 -5.37 2.57 -2.86
N ASN A 90 -6.14 2.99 -3.87
CA ASN A 90 -6.43 2.17 -5.05
C ASN A 90 -5.16 1.75 -5.81
N LEU A 91 -4.14 2.62 -5.88
CA LEU A 91 -2.87 2.29 -6.50
C LEU A 91 -2.10 1.23 -5.70
N ILE A 92 -2.09 1.34 -4.37
CA ILE A 92 -1.45 0.35 -3.51
C ILE A 92 -2.15 -1.01 -3.64
N GLU A 93 -3.47 -1.04 -3.55
CA GLU A 93 -4.26 -2.27 -3.67
C GLU A 93 -4.02 -2.96 -5.01
N LYS A 94 -4.02 -2.21 -6.12
CA LYS A 94 -3.70 -2.75 -7.45
C LYS A 94 -2.31 -3.34 -7.52
N ASN A 95 -1.31 -2.67 -6.96
CA ASN A 95 0.07 -3.18 -6.94
C ASN A 95 0.19 -4.47 -6.12
N ILE A 96 -0.50 -4.55 -4.97
CA ILE A 96 -0.53 -5.76 -4.14
C ILE A 96 -1.12 -6.94 -4.93
N VAL A 97 -2.25 -6.73 -5.62
CA VAL A 97 -2.89 -7.77 -6.43
C VAL A 97 -2.00 -8.22 -7.59
N LEU A 98 -1.31 -7.29 -8.26
CA LEU A 98 -0.39 -7.62 -9.34
C LEU A 98 0.80 -8.45 -8.83
N THR A 99 1.43 -8.03 -7.73
CA THR A 99 2.55 -8.78 -7.12
C THR A 99 2.11 -10.18 -6.66
N GLN A 100 0.91 -10.33 -6.10
CA GLN A 100 0.37 -11.64 -5.73
C GLN A 100 0.17 -12.55 -6.95
N ARG A 101 -0.29 -11.99 -8.06
CA ARG A 101 -0.46 -12.73 -9.32
C ARG A 101 0.88 -13.17 -9.90
N GLU A 102 1.88 -12.29 -9.92
CA GLU A 102 3.23 -12.61 -10.39
C GLU A 102 3.87 -13.73 -9.57
N ASN A 103 3.76 -13.66 -8.24
CA ASN A 103 4.28 -14.70 -7.35
C ASN A 103 3.59 -16.06 -7.59
N SER A 104 2.28 -16.07 -7.86
CA SER A 104 1.54 -17.30 -8.16
C SER A 104 1.97 -17.92 -9.49
N ILE A 105 2.28 -17.09 -10.50
CA ILE A 105 2.80 -17.54 -11.80
C ILE A 105 4.19 -18.15 -11.64
N ILE A 106 5.08 -17.51 -10.88
CA ILE A 106 6.44 -18.00 -10.63
C ILE A 106 6.39 -19.38 -9.95
N GLN A 107 5.59 -19.54 -8.89
CA GLN A 107 5.43 -20.83 -8.22
C GLN A 107 4.91 -21.94 -9.14
N THR A 108 3.96 -21.61 -10.03
CA THR A 108 3.41 -22.57 -11.00
C THR A 108 4.47 -23.01 -12.01
N ASN A 109 5.30 -22.08 -12.47
CA ASN A 109 6.38 -22.36 -13.41
C ASN A 109 7.48 -23.22 -12.78
N GLU A 110 7.88 -22.92 -11.53
CA GLU A 110 8.87 -23.71 -10.80
C GLU A 110 8.43 -25.17 -10.60
N VAL A 111 7.19 -25.39 -10.19
CA VAL A 111 6.63 -26.74 -10.04
C VAL A 111 6.57 -27.48 -11.39
N SER A 112 6.18 -26.77 -12.46
CA SER A 112 6.12 -27.36 -13.80
C SER A 112 7.51 -27.79 -14.29
N THR A 113 8.53 -26.96 -14.10
CA THR A 113 9.92 -27.28 -14.46
C THR A 113 10.44 -28.50 -13.69
N LEU A 114 10.23 -28.55 -12.37
CA LEU A 114 10.64 -29.70 -11.54
C LEU A 114 9.95 -31.01 -11.95
N LEU A 115 8.66 -30.96 -12.33
CA LEU A 115 7.94 -32.13 -12.83
C LEU A 115 8.47 -32.62 -14.19
N TYR A 116 8.86 -31.70 -15.09
CA TYR A 116 9.49 -32.05 -16.35
C TYR A 116 10.86 -32.72 -16.14
N GLU A 117 11.69 -32.18 -15.25
CA GLU A 117 13.01 -32.73 -14.91
C GLU A 117 12.89 -34.14 -14.30
N LEU A 118 11.99 -34.34 -13.33
CA LEU A 118 11.74 -35.66 -12.72
C LEU A 118 11.21 -36.71 -13.71
N ASN A 119 10.45 -36.31 -14.72
CA ASN A 119 9.94 -37.23 -15.74
C ASN A 119 10.99 -37.62 -16.79
N MET A 120 11.98 -36.78 -17.06
CA MET A 120 13.10 -37.11 -17.96
C MET A 120 14.06 -38.13 -17.32
N ASP A 121 14.35 -37.99 -16.02
CA ASP A 121 15.23 -38.92 -15.29
C ASP A 121 14.65 -40.35 -15.18
N ASN A 122 13.32 -40.48 -15.05
CA ASN A 122 12.66 -41.80 -15.03
C ASN A 122 12.63 -42.51 -16.39
N THR A 123 12.80 -41.80 -17.50
CA THR A 123 12.82 -42.42 -18.85
C THR A 123 14.20 -42.90 -19.30
N ALA A 124 15.29 -42.45 -18.64
CA ALA A 124 16.65 -42.87 -18.96
C ALA A 124 16.95 -44.32 -18.52
N ASP A 125 16.28 -44.82 -17.48
CA ASP A 125 16.52 -46.16 -16.89
C ASP A 125 15.75 -47.30 -17.59
N VAL A 126 14.88 -46.99 -18.56
CA VAL A 126 14.01 -47.98 -19.22
C VAL A 126 14.53 -48.40 -20.62
N MET A 127 15.58 -47.75 -21.14
CA MET A 127 16.13 -48.07 -22.47
C MET A 127 17.30 -49.07 -22.47
N ASP A 128 17.77 -49.57 -21.32
CA ASP A 128 18.96 -50.44 -21.23
C ASP A 128 18.64 -51.95 -21.00
N GLN A 129 17.39 -52.39 -21.18
CA GLN A 129 16.99 -53.81 -20.95
C GLN A 129 16.46 -54.57 -22.16
N SER A 130 16.77 -54.15 -23.38
CA SER A 130 16.44 -54.95 -24.57
C SER A 130 17.59 -54.95 -25.55
N ILE A 131 18.56 -55.86 -25.38
CA ILE A 131 19.28 -56.64 -26.40
C ILE A 131 20.27 -57.53 -25.60
N THR A 132 19.81 -58.67 -25.10
CA THR A 132 20.61 -59.90 -24.97
C THR A 132 19.65 -61.06 -24.77
N ASP A 133 19.40 -61.80 -25.84
CA ASP A 133 18.89 -63.19 -25.94
C ASP A 133 18.58 -63.37 -27.45
N GLU A 134 18.99 -64.40 -28.17
CA GLU A 134 19.51 -65.73 -27.84
C GLU A 134 20.23 -66.29 -29.08
N VAL A 135 20.98 -67.38 -28.82
CA VAL A 135 21.93 -68.12 -29.67
C VAL A 135 21.27 -68.92 -30.79
#